data_AF-A0A935ZMH4-F1
#
_entry.id   AF-A0A935ZMH4-F1
#
_cell.length_a   1.000
_cell.length_b   1.000
_cell.length_c   1.000
_cell.angle_alpha   90.00
_cell.angle_beta   90.00
_cell.angle_gamma   90.00
#
_symmetry.space_group_name_H-M   'P 1'
#
loop_
_entity.id
_entity.type
_entity.pdbx_description
1 polymer ?
#
loop_
_entity_poly.entity_id
_entity_poly.type
_entity_poly.pdbx_seq_one_letter_code
_entity_poly.pdbx_strand_id
1 'polypeptide(L)'
;MVYRDDRQALSLQVAELERENDRLREELDTLRGEAKRARDEDRETRRRASAEAGCVACGGSLLPVALFAGRNLKAPIPISLSTLRFGDPDGGFTRSAPVRARVCSSCGYVHCFIDIERAGDVASAVAFDTPDEG
;
A
#
# COMPACT_ATOMS: atom_id res chain seq x y z
N MET A 1 46.62 39.32 17.19
CA MET A 1 45.25 39.88 17.07
C MET A 1 44.35 39.06 16.16
N VAL A 2 44.84 38.51 15.04
CA VAL A 2 44.07 37.69 14.06
C VAL A 2 43.29 36.51 14.67
N TYR A 3 43.89 35.77 15.62
CA TYR A 3 43.26 34.60 16.24
C TYR A 3 41.97 34.91 17.04
N ARG A 4 41.78 36.16 17.45
CA ARG A 4 40.59 36.60 18.19
C ARG A 4 39.42 36.89 17.25
N ASP A 5 39.72 37.43 16.07
CA ASP A 5 38.74 37.75 15.04
C ASP A 5 38.23 36.47 14.35
N ASP A 6 39.13 35.51 14.08
CA ASP A 6 38.76 34.20 13.53
C ASP A 6 37.83 33.42 14.47
N ARG A 7 38.08 33.49 15.79
CA ARG A 7 37.23 32.85 16.80
C ARG A 7 35.83 33.49 16.85
N GLN A 8 35.74 34.80 16.65
CA GLN A 8 34.46 35.50 16.55
C GLN A 8 33.70 35.12 15.27
N ALA A 9 34.38 35.06 14.13
CA ALA A 9 33.78 34.65 12.86
C ALA A 9 33.22 33.21 12.94
N LEU A 10 33.98 32.27 13.50
CA LEU A 10 33.54 30.89 13.70
C LEU A 10 32.36 30.80 14.67
N SER A 11 32.33 31.61 15.73
CA SER A 11 31.20 31.61 16.68
C SER A 11 29.89 32.08 16.04
N LEU A 12 29.97 33.02 15.08
CA LEU A 12 28.79 33.48 14.34
C LEU A 12 28.29 32.41 13.37
N GLN A 13 29.18 31.71 12.68
CA GLN A 13 28.82 30.59 11.80
C GLN A 13 28.20 29.43 12.58
N VAL A 14 28.75 29.06 13.73
CA VAL A 14 28.15 28.01 14.59
C VAL A 14 26.75 28.42 15.02
N ALA A 15 26.56 29.67 15.47
CA ALA A 15 25.25 30.15 15.88
C ALA A 15 24.24 30.23 14.73
N GLU A 16 24.70 30.41 13.48
CA GLU A 16 23.86 30.36 12.28
C GLU A 16 23.47 28.91 11.96
N LEU A 17 24.44 28.00 11.96
CA LEU A 17 24.22 26.58 11.70
C LEU A 17 23.31 25.92 12.74
N GLU A 18 23.42 26.31 14.02
CA GLU A 18 22.52 25.84 15.08
C GLU A 18 21.08 26.26 14.82
N ARG A 19 20.87 27.54 14.44
CA ARG A 19 19.54 28.05 14.06
C ARG A 19 18.96 27.34 12.85
N GLU A 20 19.79 27.03 11.87
CA GLU A 20 19.35 26.29 10.69
C GLU A 20 19.04 24.83 11.02
N ASN A 21 19.84 24.19 11.89
CA ASN A 21 19.59 22.83 12.35
C ASN A 21 18.25 22.71 13.08
N ASP A 22 17.96 23.65 13.96
CA ASP A 22 16.69 23.70 14.69
C ASP A 22 15.51 23.86 13.74
N ARG A 23 15.61 24.76 12.75
CA ARG A 23 14.60 24.92 11.71
C ARG A 23 14.36 23.65 10.91
N LEU A 24 15.43 22.97 10.47
CA LEU A 24 15.32 21.74 9.68
C LEU A 24 14.70 20.59 10.50
N ARG A 25 14.97 20.53 11.81
CA ARG A 25 14.35 19.55 12.71
C ARG A 25 12.84 19.79 12.83
N GLU A 26 12.42 21.04 13.00
CA GLU A 26 11.00 21.41 13.05
C GLU A 26 10.27 21.05 11.74
N GLU A 27 10.91 21.29 10.59
CA GLU A 27 10.36 20.93 9.28
C GLU A 27 10.22 19.40 9.13
N LEU A 28 11.24 18.63 9.54
CA LEU A 28 11.18 17.17 9.51
C LEU A 28 10.08 16.61 10.42
N ASP A 29 9.89 17.17 11.61
CA ASP A 29 8.85 16.71 12.53
C ASP A 29 7.45 17.03 11.99
N THR A 30 7.29 18.17 11.34
CA THR A 30 6.05 18.54 10.64
C THR A 30 5.73 17.55 9.53
N LEU A 31 6.68 17.29 8.64
CA LEU A 31 6.53 16.35 7.52
C LEU A 31 6.27 14.92 8.00
N ARG A 32 6.92 14.48 9.08
CA ARG A 32 6.65 13.18 9.71
C ARG A 32 5.23 13.11 10.27
N GLY A 33 4.75 14.20 10.88
CA GLY A 33 3.38 14.32 11.36
C GLY A 33 2.35 14.27 10.24
N GLU A 34 2.61 14.91 9.11
CA GLU A 34 1.79 14.85 7.90
C GLU A 34 1.77 13.45 7.29
N ALA A 35 2.94 12.83 7.11
CA ALA A 35 3.04 11.46 6.59
C ALA A 35 2.32 10.44 7.48
N LYS A 36 2.37 10.62 8.80
CA LYS A 36 1.62 9.78 9.74
C LYS A 36 0.12 9.96 9.58
N ARG A 37 -0.36 11.22 9.53
CA ARG A 37 -1.79 11.53 9.31
C ARG A 37 -2.31 10.94 8.01
N ALA A 38 -1.59 11.11 6.90
CA ALA A 38 -1.98 10.54 5.61
C ALA A 38 -2.08 9.00 5.65
N ARG A 39 -1.19 8.31 6.38
CA ARG A 39 -1.26 6.85 6.56
C ARG A 39 -2.45 6.42 7.42
N ASP A 40 -2.77 7.19 8.46
CA ASP A 40 -3.91 6.89 9.32
C ASP A 40 -5.24 7.13 8.58
N GLU A 41 -5.33 8.16 7.74
CA GLU A 41 -6.46 8.42 6.84
C GLU A 41 -6.63 7.33 5.76
N ASP A 42 -5.54 6.89 5.12
CA ASP A 42 -5.58 5.76 4.18
C ASP A 42 -5.97 4.44 4.88
N ARG A 43 -5.51 4.22 6.12
CA ARG A 43 -5.96 3.08 6.92
C ARG A 43 -7.44 3.18 7.25
N GLU A 44 -7.93 4.36 7.60
CA GLU A 44 -9.33 4.57 7.96
C GLU A 44 -10.27 4.42 6.75
N THR A 45 -9.91 5.00 5.60
CA THR A 45 -10.66 4.82 4.34
C THR A 45 -10.74 3.35 3.95
N ARG A 46 -9.63 2.61 4.03
CA ARG A 46 -9.63 1.15 3.82
C ARG A 46 -10.50 0.41 4.84
N ARG A 47 -10.49 0.82 6.11
CA ARG A 47 -11.35 0.25 7.14
C ARG A 47 -12.81 0.52 6.86
N ARG A 48 -13.20 1.75 6.50
CA ARG A 48 -14.59 2.11 6.17
C ARG A 48 -15.10 1.37 4.94
N ALA A 49 -14.31 1.33 3.86
CA ALA A 49 -14.58 0.50 2.68
C ALA A 49 -14.63 -1.01 3.01
N SER A 50 -14.04 -1.44 4.12
CA SER A 50 -14.10 -2.83 4.61
C SER A 50 -15.21 -3.08 5.62
N ALA A 51 -15.66 -2.06 6.34
CA ALA A 51 -16.62 -2.14 7.45
C ALA A 51 -18.05 -2.32 6.98
N GLU A 52 -18.36 -2.07 5.71
CA GLU A 52 -19.72 -2.24 5.17
C GLU A 52 -20.09 -3.69 4.82
N ALA A 53 -19.16 -4.65 4.88
CA ALA A 53 -19.48 -6.05 4.62
C ALA A 53 -19.21 -6.90 5.87
N GLY A 54 -20.23 -7.09 6.70
CA GLY A 54 -20.23 -8.18 7.68
C GLY A 54 -20.23 -9.55 6.99
N CYS A 55 -19.91 -10.61 7.74
CA CYS A 55 -20.02 -11.96 7.21
C CYS A 55 -21.45 -12.25 6.76
N VAL A 56 -21.66 -12.54 5.46
CA VAL A 56 -22.99 -12.91 4.93
C VAL A 56 -23.60 -14.12 5.65
N ALA A 57 -22.77 -15.01 6.20
CA ALA A 57 -23.25 -16.22 6.87
C ALA A 57 -23.66 -15.98 8.34
N CYS A 58 -22.99 -15.10 9.09
CA CYS A 58 -23.24 -14.95 10.53
C CYS A 58 -23.23 -13.50 11.06
N GLY A 59 -23.03 -12.51 10.21
CA GLY A 59 -22.88 -11.10 10.59
C GLY A 59 -21.56 -10.75 11.28
N GLY A 60 -20.69 -11.74 11.54
CA GLY A 60 -19.41 -11.56 12.22
C GLY A 60 -18.40 -10.70 11.46
N SER A 61 -17.33 -10.31 12.14
CA SER A 61 -16.30 -9.44 11.57
C SER A 61 -15.44 -10.16 10.54
N LEU A 62 -15.10 -9.46 9.46
CA LEU A 62 -14.30 -9.96 8.36
C LEU A 62 -12.85 -9.48 8.44
N LEU A 63 -11.90 -10.41 8.37
CA LEU A 63 -10.46 -10.14 8.35
C LEU A 63 -9.89 -10.37 6.95
N PRO A 64 -9.07 -9.48 6.40
CA PRO A 64 -8.45 -9.67 5.09
C PRO A 64 -7.45 -10.83 5.11
N VAL A 65 -7.48 -11.67 4.08
CA VAL A 65 -6.52 -12.77 3.89
C VAL A 65 -6.07 -12.84 2.43
N ALA A 66 -4.89 -13.40 2.20
CA ALA A 66 -4.43 -13.75 0.86
C ALA A 66 -4.81 -15.20 0.53
N LEU A 67 -5.32 -15.44 -0.67
CA LEU A 67 -5.57 -16.78 -1.20
C LEU A 67 -4.55 -17.12 -2.28
N PHE A 68 -4.00 -18.32 -2.16
CA PHE A 68 -3.04 -18.85 -3.11
C PHE A 68 -3.49 -20.24 -3.57
N ALA A 69 -3.27 -20.54 -4.84
CA ALA A 69 -3.44 -21.86 -5.43
C ALA A 69 -2.16 -22.68 -5.35
N GLY A 70 -2.34 -24.00 -5.38
CA GLY A 70 -1.26 -24.98 -5.44
C GLY A 70 -0.88 -25.56 -4.08
N ARG A 71 -0.03 -26.59 -4.13
CA ARG A 71 0.51 -27.29 -2.94
C ARG A 71 1.91 -26.80 -2.56
N ASN A 72 2.53 -25.96 -3.39
CA ASN A 72 3.90 -25.49 -3.18
C ASN A 72 3.92 -24.23 -2.31
N LEU A 73 4.19 -24.40 -1.02
CA LEU A 73 4.27 -23.28 -0.07
C LEU A 73 5.49 -22.36 -0.30
N LYS A 74 6.50 -22.82 -1.04
CA LYS A 74 7.71 -22.02 -1.35
C LYS A 74 7.48 -21.05 -2.51
N ALA A 75 6.50 -21.32 -3.37
CA ALA A 75 6.15 -20.49 -4.52
C ALA A 75 4.61 -20.49 -4.69
N PRO A 76 3.90 -19.75 -3.82
CA PRO A 76 2.45 -19.72 -3.84
C PRO A 76 1.94 -18.97 -5.09
N ILE A 77 1.00 -19.57 -5.82
CA ILE A 77 0.46 -18.97 -7.04
C ILE A 77 -0.76 -18.12 -6.64
N PRO A 78 -0.77 -16.79 -6.86
CA PRO A 78 -1.93 -15.97 -6.51
C PRO A 78 -3.14 -16.36 -7.35
N ILE A 79 -4.33 -16.42 -6.73
CA ILE A 79 -5.57 -16.70 -7.46
C ILE A 79 -6.02 -15.44 -8.19
N SER A 80 -6.11 -15.51 -9.51
CA SER A 80 -6.71 -14.47 -10.36
C SER A 80 -7.89 -15.05 -11.15
N LEU A 81 -8.85 -14.19 -11.50
CA LEU A 81 -9.97 -14.52 -12.36
C LEU A 81 -9.85 -13.72 -13.66
N SER A 82 -10.11 -14.35 -14.80
CA SER A 82 -10.27 -13.63 -16.06
C SER A 82 -11.53 -12.75 -15.98
N THR A 83 -11.38 -11.44 -16.18
CA THR A 83 -12.45 -10.46 -15.93
C THR A 83 -13.27 -10.06 -17.15
N LEU A 84 -13.03 -10.68 -18.30
CA LEU A 84 -13.58 -10.22 -19.58
C LEU A 84 -15.11 -10.30 -19.72
N ARG A 85 -15.83 -11.05 -18.87
CA ARG A 85 -17.29 -11.20 -19.00
C ARG A 85 -18.12 -10.09 -18.36
N PHE A 86 -17.51 -9.11 -17.70
CA PHE A 86 -18.26 -8.07 -17.00
C PHE A 86 -18.41 -6.74 -17.75
N GLY A 87 -17.84 -6.58 -18.96
CA GLY A 87 -17.88 -5.27 -19.64
C GLY A 87 -17.76 -5.17 -21.16
N ASP A 88 -17.29 -6.19 -21.91
CA ASP A 88 -17.06 -6.02 -23.36
C ASP A 88 -17.43 -7.30 -24.16
N PRO A 89 -18.40 -7.26 -25.09
CA PRO A 89 -18.88 -8.42 -25.82
C PRO A 89 -17.91 -8.98 -26.90
N ASP A 90 -16.91 -8.22 -27.33
CA ASP A 90 -16.01 -8.61 -28.44
C ASP A 90 -14.56 -8.97 -28.01
N GLY A 91 -14.23 -8.96 -26.71
CA GLY A 91 -12.84 -8.96 -26.22
C GLY A 91 -12.20 -10.33 -25.94
N GLY A 92 -11.09 -10.65 -26.62
CA GLY A 92 -10.21 -11.79 -26.34
C GLY A 92 -9.43 -11.71 -25.00
N PHE A 93 -8.83 -12.85 -24.57
CA PHE A 93 -8.26 -13.18 -23.25
C PHE A 93 -7.10 -12.31 -22.69
N THR A 94 -7.18 -10.98 -22.65
CA THR A 94 -6.04 -10.12 -22.26
C THR A 94 -6.06 -9.53 -20.85
N ARG A 95 -7.14 -9.71 -20.04
CA ARG A 95 -7.21 -9.15 -18.66
C ARG A 95 -7.54 -10.19 -17.59
N SER A 96 -6.79 -10.15 -16.48
CA SER A 96 -7.06 -10.88 -15.24
C SER A 96 -7.14 -9.90 -14.07
N ALA A 97 -8.10 -10.09 -13.16
CA ALA A 97 -8.14 -9.35 -11.91
C ALA A 97 -7.81 -10.26 -10.72
N PRO A 98 -7.09 -9.74 -9.72
CA PRO A 98 -6.76 -10.50 -8.53
C PRO A 98 -8.02 -10.80 -7.71
N VAL A 99 -8.14 -12.04 -7.24
CA VAL A 99 -9.19 -12.41 -6.29
C VAL A 99 -8.71 -12.04 -4.89
N ARG A 100 -9.45 -11.15 -4.23
CA ARG A 100 -9.23 -10.83 -2.82
C ARG A 100 -10.17 -11.66 -1.97
N ALA A 101 -9.76 -11.89 -0.73
CA ALA A 101 -10.59 -12.63 0.21
C ALA A 101 -10.57 -12.03 1.60
N ARG A 102 -11.68 -12.24 2.30
CA ARG A 102 -11.79 -12.01 3.73
C ARG A 102 -12.32 -13.27 4.41
N VAL A 103 -11.86 -13.54 5.62
CA VAL A 103 -12.34 -14.67 6.44
C VAL A 103 -13.09 -14.12 7.63
N CYS A 104 -14.25 -14.70 7.92
CA CYS A 104 -14.98 -14.37 9.13
C CYS A 104 -14.24 -14.91 10.35
N SER A 105 -13.93 -14.02 11.31
CA SER A 105 -13.29 -14.40 12.57
C SER A 105 -14.18 -15.28 13.45
N SER A 106 -15.50 -15.21 13.26
CA SER A 106 -16.49 -15.90 14.09
C SER A 106 -16.83 -17.30 13.57
N CYS A 107 -17.05 -17.47 12.26
CA CYS A 107 -17.51 -18.75 11.68
C CYS A 107 -16.54 -19.34 10.64
N GLY A 108 -15.43 -18.69 10.32
CA GLY A 108 -14.43 -19.17 9.36
C GLY A 108 -14.84 -19.09 7.88
N TYR A 109 -16.03 -18.55 7.56
CA TYR A 109 -16.49 -18.44 6.18
C TYR A 109 -15.58 -17.51 5.35
N VAL A 110 -15.21 -17.95 4.15
CA VAL A 110 -14.33 -17.21 3.23
C VAL A 110 -15.17 -16.43 2.22
N HIS A 111 -15.07 -15.11 2.26
CA HIS A 111 -15.68 -14.19 1.31
C HIS A 111 -14.67 -13.81 0.24
N CYS A 112 -14.84 -14.36 -0.96
CA CYS A 112 -14.04 -13.98 -2.14
C CYS A 112 -14.74 -12.84 -2.89
N PHE A 113 -13.99 -11.84 -3.33
CA PHE A 113 -14.50 -10.74 -4.16
C PHE A 113 -13.45 -10.26 -5.15
N ILE A 114 -13.93 -9.64 -6.23
CA ILE A 114 -13.10 -9.06 -7.28
C ILE A 114 -13.12 -7.55 -7.08
N ASP A 115 -11.94 -6.96 -6.88
CA ASP A 115 -11.76 -5.53 -6.75
C ASP A 115 -11.63 -4.92 -8.16
N ILE A 116 -12.76 -4.60 -8.79
CA ILE A 116 -12.83 -4.15 -10.20
C ILE A 116 -12.18 -2.77 -10.36
N GLU A 117 -12.28 -1.88 -9.37
CA GLU A 117 -11.71 -0.53 -9.40
C GLU A 117 -10.18 -0.56 -9.38
N ARG A 118 -9.57 -1.51 -8.66
CA ARG A 118 -8.11 -1.72 -8.65
C ARG A 118 -7.59 -2.70 -9.70
N ALA A 119 -8.46 -3.30 -10.51
CA ALA A 119 -8.03 -4.20 -11.58
C ALA A 119 -7.16 -3.47 -12.63
N GLY A 120 -7.31 -2.15 -12.77
CA GLY A 120 -6.44 -1.31 -13.61
C GLY A 120 -5.01 -1.17 -13.06
N ASP A 121 -4.85 -1.01 -11.75
CA ASP A 121 -3.55 -0.73 -11.11
C ASP A 121 -2.68 -1.99 -10.99
N VAL A 122 -3.29 -3.14 -10.66
CA VAL A 122 -2.55 -4.39 -10.46
C VAL A 122 -2.07 -4.97 -11.79
N ALA A 123 -2.83 -4.83 -12.87
CA ALA A 123 -2.41 -5.28 -14.21
C ALA A 123 -1.08 -4.64 -14.67
N SER A 124 -0.78 -3.42 -14.22
CA SER A 124 0.48 -2.75 -14.51
C SER A 124 1.69 -3.26 -13.69
N ALA A 125 1.45 -3.94 -12.56
CA ALA A 125 2.51 -4.43 -11.67
C ALA A 125 2.83 -5.92 -11.87
N VAL A 126 1.93 -6.68 -12.51
CA VAL A 126 2.13 -8.10 -12.86
C VAL A 126 2.42 -8.28 -14.36
N ALA A 127 2.79 -7.20 -15.07
CA ALA A 127 3.44 -7.32 -16.37
C ALA A 127 4.82 -7.97 -16.13
N PHE A 128 4.82 -9.31 -16.14
CA PHE A 128 5.99 -10.16 -16.04
C PHE A 128 7.05 -9.69 -17.02
N ASP A 129 8.30 -9.60 -16.53
CA ASP A 129 9.51 -9.75 -17.34
C ASP A 129 9.27 -10.88 -18.34
N THR A 130 9.05 -10.53 -19.60
CA THR A 130 9.22 -11.45 -20.72
C THR A 130 10.69 -11.86 -20.70
N PRO A 131 11.04 -13.14 -20.58
CA PRO A 131 12.41 -13.56 -20.80
C PRO A 131 12.76 -13.26 -22.26
N ASP A 132 13.85 -12.52 -22.43
CA ASP A 132 14.49 -12.23 -23.71
C ASP A 132 14.92 -13.58 -24.33
N GLU A 133 14.21 -14.04 -25.35
CA GLU A 133 14.62 -15.20 -26.16
C GLU A 133 15.60 -14.70 -27.23
N GLY A 134 16.87 -15.09 -27.10
CA GLY A 134 17.93 -14.84 -28.08
C GLY A 134 17.87 -15.72 -29.32
#